data_AF-A0A8T2X5J3-F1
#
_entry.id   AF-A0A8T2X5J3-F1
#
_cell.length_a   1.000
_cell.length_b   1.000
_cell.length_c   1.000
_cell.angle_alpha   90.00
_cell.angle_beta   90.00
_cell.angle_gamma   90.00
#
_symmetry.space_group_name_H-M   'P 1'
#
loop_
_entity.id
_entity.type
_entity.pdbx_description
1 polymer ?
#
loop_
_entity_poly.entity_id
_entity_poly.type
_entity_poly.pdbx_seq_one_letter_code
_entity_poly.pdbx_strand_id
1 'polypeptide(L)'
;MSQNSFSVSLSPACFQTWFSPNVVMNMCGNDAQFSLCSTRKPGLLATILYILEKHNLDVVSAHISSDQYRSIYMIHAHADGASDQYPEAMSVEDTFKLAAGEMNLWVMSC
;
A
#
# COMPACT_ATOMS: atom_id res chain seq x y z
N MET A 1 24.27 35.08 -9.76
CA MET A 1 24.23 33.60 -9.69
C MET A 1 23.19 33.23 -8.64
N SER A 2 21.95 32.99 -9.07
CA SER A 2 20.85 32.64 -8.17
C SER A 2 20.99 31.17 -7.76
N GLN A 3 21.15 30.92 -6.46
CA GLN A 3 21.10 29.56 -5.92
C GLN A 3 19.63 29.15 -5.81
N ASN A 4 19.22 28.16 -6.61
CA ASN A 4 17.97 27.44 -6.43
C ASN A 4 18.12 26.55 -5.19
N SER A 5 17.58 26.99 -4.06
CA SER A 5 17.41 26.15 -2.89
C SER A 5 16.24 25.19 -3.16
N PHE A 6 16.56 24.01 -3.69
CA PHE A 6 15.67 22.85 -3.62
C PHE A 6 15.52 22.47 -2.15
N SER A 7 14.38 22.84 -1.56
CA SER A 7 14.01 22.38 -0.22
C SER A 7 13.62 20.91 -0.32
N VAL A 8 14.61 20.01 -0.21
CA VAL A 8 14.33 18.63 0.16
C VAL A 8 13.72 18.66 1.55
N SER A 9 12.42 18.38 1.62
CA SER A 9 11.69 18.23 2.87
C SER A 9 12.29 17.05 3.64
N LEU A 10 13.26 17.35 4.51
CA LEU A 10 13.85 16.44 5.50
C LEU A 10 12.93 16.25 6.71
N SER A 11 11.61 16.17 6.51
CA SER A 11 10.75 15.63 7.57
C SER A 11 11.12 14.15 7.72
N PRO A 12 11.44 13.67 8.95
CA PRO A 12 11.49 12.23 9.20
C PRO A 12 10.19 11.66 8.66
N ALA A 13 10.26 10.66 7.79
CA ALA A 13 9.07 9.98 7.29
C ALA A 13 8.20 9.59 8.49
N CYS A 14 7.14 10.36 8.73
CA CYS A 14 6.30 10.17 9.89
C CYS A 14 5.54 8.87 9.66
N PHE A 15 5.62 7.95 10.61
CA PHE A 15 4.90 6.70 10.51
C PHE A 15 3.40 7.01 10.56
N GLN A 16 2.69 6.70 9.48
CA GLN A 16 1.25 6.92 9.37
C GLN A 16 0.54 5.56 9.34
N THR A 17 -0.58 5.46 10.04
CA THR A 17 -1.44 4.28 10.03
C THR A 17 -2.82 4.65 9.54
N TRP A 18 -3.31 3.86 8.60
CA TRP A 18 -4.70 3.86 8.16
C TRP A 18 -5.30 2.47 8.40
N PHE A 19 -6.59 2.40 8.73
CA PHE A 19 -7.24 1.12 8.96
C PHE A 19 -8.69 1.12 8.49
N SER A 20 -9.15 -0.09 8.19
CA SER A 20 -10.51 -0.49 7.88
C SER A 20 -10.77 -1.84 8.55
N PRO A 21 -12.00 -2.40 8.53
CA PRO A 21 -12.31 -3.63 9.26
C PRO A 21 -11.41 -4.83 8.93
N ASN A 22 -10.97 -4.98 7.68
CA ASN A 22 -10.16 -6.13 7.25
C ASN A 22 -8.76 -5.78 6.76
N VAL A 23 -8.41 -4.49 6.69
CA VAL A 23 -7.13 -4.02 6.15
C VAL A 23 -6.57 -2.94 7.06
N VAL A 24 -5.36 -3.17 7.55
CA VAL A 24 -4.52 -2.15 8.21
C VAL A 24 -3.35 -1.84 7.29
N MET A 25 -3.04 -0.57 7.12
CA MET A 25 -1.93 -0.10 6.29
C MET A 25 -1.09 0.87 7.12
N ASN A 26 0.19 0.56 7.21
CA ASN A 26 1.20 1.38 7.88
C ASN A 26 2.16 1.89 6.82
N MET A 27 2.55 3.17 6.83
CA MET A 27 3.50 3.71 5.86
C MET A 27 4.57 4.58 6.50
N CYS A 28 5.72 4.62 5.84
CA CYS A 28 6.87 5.44 6.18
C CYS A 28 7.54 5.88 4.87
N GLY A 29 7.27 7.12 4.45
CA GLY A 29 7.80 7.64 3.19
C GLY A 29 7.19 6.88 2.01
N ASN A 30 8.04 6.24 1.21
CA ASN A 30 7.63 5.49 0.02
C ASN A 30 7.35 4.02 0.29
N ASP A 31 7.45 3.57 1.54
CA ASP A 31 7.20 2.18 1.92
C ASP A 31 5.91 2.06 2.71
N ALA A 32 5.12 1.02 2.42
CA ALA A 32 3.94 0.66 3.18
C ALA A 32 3.88 -0.84 3.49
N GLN A 33 3.35 -1.18 4.66
CA GLN A 33 2.99 -2.51 5.06
C GLN A 33 1.47 -2.64 5.13
N PHE A 34 0.90 -3.51 4.29
CA PHE A 34 -0.50 -3.89 4.29
C PHE A 34 -0.68 -5.18 5.11
N SER A 35 -1.59 -5.16 6.07
CA SER A 35 -1.99 -6.32 6.85
C SER A 35 -3.48 -6.59 6.61
N LEU A 36 -3.79 -7.75 6.03
CA LEU A 36 -5.14 -8.15 5.66
C LEU A 36 -5.53 -9.45 6.36
N CYS A 37 -6.81 -9.58 6.70
CA CYS A 37 -7.40 -10.82 7.19
C CYS A 37 -8.67 -11.13 6.42
N SER A 38 -8.79 -12.34 5.87
CA SER A 38 -9.97 -12.77 5.15
C SER A 38 -10.34 -14.21 5.49
N THR A 39 -11.60 -14.58 5.26
CA THR A 39 -11.95 -16.00 5.08
C THR A 39 -11.19 -16.57 3.87
N ARG A 40 -11.08 -17.91 3.78
CA ARG A 40 -10.40 -18.52 2.62
C ARG A 40 -11.16 -18.20 1.34
N LYS A 41 -10.54 -17.38 0.49
CA LYS A 41 -11.09 -16.95 -0.80
C LYS A 41 -10.11 -17.28 -1.92
N PRO A 42 -10.42 -18.24 -2.82
CA PRO A 42 -9.58 -18.55 -3.97
C PRO A 42 -9.30 -17.30 -4.79
N GLY A 43 -8.05 -17.13 -5.22
CA GLY A 43 -7.64 -15.99 -6.04
C GLY A 43 -7.36 -14.69 -5.30
N LEU A 44 -7.72 -14.56 -4.01
CA LEU A 44 -7.56 -13.30 -3.29
C LEU A 44 -6.11 -12.80 -3.25
N LEU A 45 -5.12 -13.67 -3.05
CA LEU A 45 -3.72 -13.28 -3.12
C LEU A 45 -3.37 -12.68 -4.49
N ALA A 46 -3.79 -13.32 -5.57
CA ALA A 46 -3.55 -12.82 -6.92
C ALA A 46 -4.26 -11.48 -7.16
N THR A 47 -5.49 -11.32 -6.65
CA THR A 47 -6.21 -10.05 -6.69
C THR A 47 -5.49 -8.96 -5.91
N ILE A 48 -4.95 -9.25 -4.73
CA ILE A 48 -4.19 -8.29 -3.93
C ILE A 48 -2.93 -7.84 -4.70
N LEU A 49 -2.18 -8.78 -5.28
CA LEU A 49 -0.98 -8.46 -6.09
C LEU A 49 -1.35 -7.63 -7.33
N TYR A 50 -2.45 -7.97 -8.00
CA TYR A 50 -2.96 -7.19 -9.13
C TYR A 50 -3.35 -5.76 -8.74
N ILE A 51 -3.96 -5.56 -7.57
CA ILE A 51 -4.29 -4.21 -7.06
C ILE A 51 -3.01 -3.41 -6.85
N LEU A 52 -1.97 -4.01 -6.27
CA LEU A 52 -0.69 -3.34 -6.06
C LEU A 52 -0.04 -2.94 -7.40
N GLU A 53 0.00 -3.86 -8.37
CA GLU A 53 0.49 -3.60 -9.72
C GLU A 53 -0.30 -2.46 -10.41
N LYS A 54 -1.63 -2.48 -10.33
CA LYS A 54 -2.52 -1.44 -10.88
C LYS A 54 -2.22 -0.05 -10.32
N HIS A 55 -1.77 0.04 -9.07
CA HIS A 55 -1.40 1.28 -8.39
C HIS A 55 0.09 1.63 -8.49
N ASN A 56 0.85 0.92 -9.34
CA ASN A 56 2.31 1.07 -9.48
C ASN A 56 3.06 0.92 -8.14
N LEU A 57 2.63 -0.03 -7.33
CA LEU A 57 3.25 -0.37 -6.05
C LEU A 57 4.03 -1.67 -6.18
N ASP A 58 5.35 -1.57 -6.06
CA ASP A 58 6.24 -2.72 -6.13
C ASP A 58 6.14 -3.55 -4.85
N VAL A 59 5.99 -4.86 -4.98
CA VAL A 59 5.98 -5.77 -3.83
C VAL A 59 7.40 -6.09 -3.43
N VAL A 60 7.83 -5.61 -2.27
CA VAL A 60 9.16 -5.87 -1.71
C VAL A 60 9.21 -7.22 -1.00
N SER A 61 8.18 -7.50 -0.18
CA SER A 61 8.06 -8.80 0.49
C SER A 61 6.60 -9.13 0.81
N ALA A 62 6.30 -10.42 0.92
CA ALA A 62 4.98 -10.90 1.33
C ALA A 62 5.12 -12.09 2.29
N HIS A 63 4.33 -12.08 3.34
CA HIS A 63 4.20 -13.15 4.31
C HIS A 63 2.74 -13.57 4.40
N ILE A 64 2.48 -14.85 4.17
CA ILE A 64 1.12 -15.42 4.17
C ILE A 64 1.03 -16.49 5.25
N SER A 65 0.06 -16.32 6.14
CA SER A 65 -0.33 -17.33 7.12
C SER A 65 -1.74 -17.79 6.81
N SER A 66 -1.99 -19.10 6.73
CA SER A 66 -3.33 -19.63 6.49
C SER A 66 -3.64 -20.80 7.42
N ASP A 67 -4.87 -20.84 7.91
CA ASP A 67 -5.45 -21.98 8.60
C ASP A 67 -6.72 -22.45 7.86
N GLN A 68 -7.51 -23.33 8.47
CA GLN A 68 -8.72 -23.90 7.86
C GLN A 68 -9.87 -22.89 7.67
N TYR A 69 -9.84 -21.75 8.37
CA TYR A 69 -10.91 -20.77 8.38
C TYR A 69 -10.55 -19.48 7.64
N ARG A 70 -9.27 -19.09 7.70
CA ARG A 70 -8.82 -17.76 7.26
C ARG A 70 -7.43 -17.78 6.64
N SER A 71 -7.14 -16.69 5.95
CA SER A 71 -5.81 -16.34 5.46
C SER A 71 -5.48 -14.91 5.91
N ILE A 72 -4.24 -14.73 6.36
CA ILE A 72 -3.67 -13.46 6.78
C ILE A 72 -2.54 -13.13 5.83
N TYR A 73 -2.54 -11.92 5.29
CA TYR A 73 -1.56 -11.43 4.34
C TYR A 73 -0.86 -10.22 4.94
N MET A 74 0.46 -10.27 5.01
CA MET A 74 1.30 -9.13 5.36
C MET A 74 2.18 -8.83 4.16
N ILE A 75 1.98 -7.68 3.52
CA ILE A 75 2.65 -7.33 2.27
C ILE A 75 3.35 -6.00 2.48
N HIS A 76 4.66 -5.99 2.26
CA HIS A 76 5.46 -4.77 2.17
C HIS A 76 5.52 -4.36 0.70
N ALA A 77 5.03 -3.15 0.42
CA ALA A 77 5.06 -2.54 -0.89
C ALA A 77 5.84 -1.22 -0.87
N HIS A 78 6.40 -0.86 -2.01
CA HIS A 78 7.15 0.36 -2.25
C HIS A 78 6.51 1.14 -3.41
N ALA A 79 6.34 2.44 -3.24
CA ALA A 79 5.92 3.33 -4.31
C ALA A 79 7.17 3.91 -4.99
N ASP A 80 7.31 3.71 -6.30
CA ASP A 80 8.41 4.36 -7.03
C ASP A 80 8.19 5.88 -7.00
N GLY A 81 9.21 6.63 -6.58
CA GLY A 81 9.16 8.07 -6.29
C GLY A 81 9.00 8.96 -7.52
N ALA A 82 8.55 8.42 -8.66
CA ALA A 82 8.50 9.10 -9.96
C ALA A 82 7.44 10.22 -10.07
N SER A 83 6.69 10.48 -8.99
CA SER A 83 5.61 11.48 -8.93
C SER A 83 6.09 12.95 -9.07
N ASP A 84 7.37 13.24 -8.79
CA ASP A 84 7.89 14.62 -8.76
C ASP A 84 7.91 15.34 -10.13
N GLN A 85 7.62 14.65 -11.24
CA GLN A 85 7.64 15.25 -12.59
C GLN A 85 6.29 15.81 -13.06
N TYR A 86 5.17 15.51 -12.38
CA TYR A 86 3.85 15.97 -12.80
C TYR A 86 3.08 16.63 -11.63
N PRO A 87 2.66 17.91 -11.76
CA PRO A 87 1.90 18.62 -10.72
C PRO A 87 0.54 17.99 -10.35
N GLU A 88 0.04 17.06 -11.16
CA GLU A 88 -1.24 16.36 -10.96
C GLU A 88 -1.08 14.93 -10.42
N ALA A 89 0.15 14.49 -10.12
CA ALA A 89 0.38 13.16 -9.60
C ALA A 89 -0.19 13.01 -8.18
N MET A 90 -0.95 11.94 -7.96
CA MET A 90 -1.53 11.60 -6.67
C MET A 90 -0.43 11.41 -5.62
N SER A 91 -0.71 11.79 -4.37
CA SER A 91 0.25 11.57 -3.29
C SER A 91 0.47 10.07 -3.07
N VAL A 92 1.66 9.70 -2.57
CA VAL A 92 1.99 8.32 -2.21
C VAL A 92 1.01 7.80 -1.15
N GLU A 93 0.67 8.64 -0.16
CA GLU A 93 -0.31 8.32 0.88
C GLU A 93 -1.69 7.99 0.31
N ASP A 94 -2.19 8.82 -0.63
CA ASP A 94 -3.49 8.58 -1.26
C ASP A 94 -3.47 7.33 -2.14
N THR A 95 -2.36 7.05 -2.81
CA THR A 95 -2.17 5.83 -3.62
C THR A 95 -2.27 4.59 -2.73
N PHE A 96 -1.57 4.56 -1.61
CA PHE A 96 -1.67 3.46 -0.64
C PHE A 96 -3.09 3.33 -0.08
N LYS A 97 -3.77 4.43 0.25
CA LYS A 97 -5.16 4.43 0.75
C LYS A 97 -6.14 3.88 -0.28
N LEU A 98 -6.01 4.23 -1.56
CA LEU A 98 -6.85 3.69 -2.64
C LEU A 98 -6.63 2.20 -2.81
N ALA A 99 -5.38 1.74 -2.83
CA ALA A 99 -5.05 0.32 -2.89
C ALA A 99 -5.67 -0.45 -1.70
N ALA A 100 -5.51 0.07 -0.47
CA ALA A 100 -6.08 -0.53 0.73
C ALA A 100 -7.62 -0.58 0.68
N GLY A 101 -8.26 0.47 0.17
CA GLY A 101 -9.70 0.54 -0.02
C GLY A 101 -10.23 -0.51 -1.00
N GLU A 102 -9.58 -0.65 -2.17
CA GLU A 102 -9.92 -1.69 -3.14
C GLU A 102 -9.73 -3.10 -2.55
N MET A 103 -8.62 -3.34 -1.87
CA MET A 103 -8.38 -4.63 -1.20
C MET A 103 -9.49 -4.96 -0.20
N ASN A 104 -9.92 -3.99 0.62
CA ASN A 104 -10.99 -4.20 1.59
C ASN A 104 -12.32 -4.57 0.90
N LEU A 105 -12.65 -3.98 -0.25
CA LEU A 105 -13.83 -4.37 -1.04
C LEU A 105 -13.75 -5.83 -1.53
N TRP A 106 -12.56 -6.28 -1.94
CA TRP A 106 -12.34 -7.67 -2.36
C TRP A 106 -12.35 -8.66 -1.20
N VAL A 107 -11.89 -8.24 -0.02
CA VAL A 107 -11.99 -9.05 1.20
C VAL A 107 -13.44 -9.17 1.67
N MET A 108 -14.24 -8.10 1.56
CA MET A 108 -15.65 -8.09 1.97
C MET A 108 -16.63 -8.71 0.98
N SER A 109 -16.23 -8.95 -0.28
CA SER A 109 -17.14 -9.57 -1.26
C SER A 109 -17.34 -11.05 -0.94
N CYS A 110 -18.62 -11.44 -0.84
CA CYS A 110 -19.08 -12.80 -0.60
C CYS A 110 -18.62 -13.79 -1.68
#